data_AF-A0A6D2KI45-F1
#
_entry.id   AF-A0A6D2KI45-F1
#
_cell.length_a   1.000
_cell.length_b   1.000
_cell.length_c   1.000
_cell.angle_alpha   90.00
_cell.angle_beta   90.00
_cell.angle_gamma   90.00
#
_symmetry.space_group_name_H-M   'P 1'
#
loop_
_entity.id
_entity.type
_entity.pdbx_description
1 polymer ?
#
loop_
_entity_poly.entity_id
_entity_poly.type
_entity_poly.pdbx_seq_one_letter_code
_entity_poly.pdbx_strand_id
1 'polypeptide(L)'
;MDVSGEHQVFTLGAQNTWRMIECKCPHLPITQGICKNGVVYYRAWSFTPDKKYQVVVSLDMKSEGFNLMTLPDYVKIDQYANKNGQKFLSFVVGNIYLAMGYHTAEVLSAPGS
;
A
#
# COMPACT_ATOMS: atom_id res chain seq x y z
N MET A 1 30.04 -11.35 -9.63
CA MET A 1 29.02 -10.87 -10.60
C MET A 1 28.23 -9.82 -9.87
N ASP A 2 28.46 -8.56 -10.21
CA ASP A 2 27.86 -7.40 -9.56
C ASP A 2 26.50 -7.16 -10.21
N VAL A 3 25.42 -7.33 -9.44
CA VAL A 3 24.08 -7.00 -9.92
C VAL A 3 23.86 -5.53 -9.58
N SER A 4 24.34 -4.65 -10.45
CA SER A 4 23.99 -3.24 -10.46
C SER A 4 22.47 -3.11 -10.69
N GLY A 5 21.70 -3.14 -9.61
CA GLY A 5 20.28 -2.81 -9.66
C GLY A 5 20.15 -1.32 -9.97
N GLU A 6 19.79 -0.99 -11.21
CA GLU A 6 19.43 0.38 -11.56
C GLU A 6 18.21 0.80 -10.72
N HIS A 7 18.41 1.77 -9.83
CA HIS A 7 17.32 2.35 -9.05
C HIS A 7 16.77 3.54 -9.82
N GLN A 8 15.57 3.40 -10.38
CA GLN A 8 14.87 4.50 -11.02
C GLN A 8 14.16 5.34 -9.96
N VAL A 9 14.61 6.59 -9.77
CA VAL A 9 13.97 7.57 -8.89
C VAL A 9 13.10 8.48 -9.74
N PHE A 10 11.79 8.44 -9.52
CA PHE A 10 10.85 9.39 -10.11
C PHE A 10 10.72 10.60 -9.17
N THR A 11 11.30 11.73 -9.55
CA THR A 11 11.17 12.99 -8.80
C THR A 11 9.92 13.74 -9.25
N LEU A 12 8.97 13.95 -8.32
CA LEU A 12 7.76 14.74 -8.56
C LEU A 12 8.08 16.24 -8.51
N GLY A 13 8.44 16.81 -9.67
CA GLY A 13 8.40 18.26 -9.93
C GLY A 13 9.42 19.14 -9.19
N ALA A 14 9.84 20.24 -9.83
CA ALA A 14 10.92 21.13 -9.41
C ALA A 14 10.68 21.96 -8.12
N GLN A 15 9.68 21.63 -7.31
CA GLN A 15 9.39 22.30 -6.05
C GLN A 15 9.92 21.45 -4.89
N ASN A 16 11.17 21.72 -4.49
CA ASN A 16 11.83 21.09 -3.33
C ASN A 16 11.27 21.56 -1.97
N THR A 17 10.04 22.08 -1.94
CA THR A 17 9.40 22.59 -0.73
C THR A 17 8.45 21.54 -0.19
N TRP A 18 8.75 21.05 1.01
CA TRP A 18 7.80 20.25 1.76
C TRP A 18 6.52 21.06 1.99
N ARG A 19 5.38 20.48 1.64
CA ARG A 19 4.05 21.03 1.98
C ARG A 19 3.19 19.96 2.60
N MET A 20 2.32 20.35 3.51
CA MET A 20 1.36 19.44 4.13
C MET A 20 0.16 19.24 3.21
N ILE A 21 -0.33 18.01 3.13
CA ILE A 21 -1.62 17.68 2.54
C ILE A 21 -2.56 17.33 3.68
N GLU A 22 -3.70 18.03 3.76
CA GLU A 22 -4.67 17.81 4.82
C GLU A 22 -5.45 16.52 4.56
N CYS A 23 -5.36 15.56 5.48
CA CYS A 23 -6.21 14.38 5.48
C CYS A 23 -7.43 14.61 6.37
N LYS A 24 -8.62 14.50 5.80
CA LYS A 24 -9.89 14.64 6.54
C LYS A 24 -10.21 13.44 7.45
N CYS A 25 -9.39 12.39 7.39
CA CYS A 25 -9.60 11.14 8.12
C CYS A 25 -8.36 10.79 8.94
N PRO A 26 -8.36 11.04 10.26
CA PRO A 26 -7.24 10.68 11.12
C PRO A 26 -6.93 9.18 11.04
N HIS A 27 -5.67 8.85 10.72
CA HIS A 27 -5.19 7.48 10.65
C HIS A 27 -3.69 7.41 10.92
N LEU A 28 -3.20 6.23 11.31
CA LEU A 28 -1.79 5.96 11.56
C LEU A 28 -1.27 4.91 10.55
N PRO A 29 -0.35 5.28 9.63
CA PRO A 29 0.21 4.32 8.67
C PRO A 29 0.90 3.14 9.36
N ILE A 30 0.72 1.95 8.81
CA ILE A 30 1.30 0.69 9.29
C ILE A 30 2.31 0.13 8.29
N THR A 31 2.07 0.30 6.99
CA THR A 31 2.98 -0.15 5.93
C THR A 31 3.58 1.04 5.19
N GLN A 32 4.73 0.82 4.54
CA GLN A 32 5.40 1.85 3.72
C GLN A 32 4.59 2.28 2.49
N GLY A 33 3.56 1.51 2.14
CA GLY A 33 2.74 1.72 0.97
C GLY A 33 3.38 1.30 -0.36
N ILE A 34 2.54 1.29 -1.39
CA ILE A 34 2.91 1.09 -2.79
C ILE A 34 2.32 2.25 -3.60
N CYS A 35 3.06 2.80 -4.55
CA CYS A 35 2.49 3.73 -5.53
C CYS A 35 1.99 2.90 -6.73
N LYS A 36 0.86 3.25 -7.34
CA LYS A 36 0.40 2.59 -8.57
C LYS A 36 -0.46 3.58 -9.34
N ASN A 37 -0.08 3.84 -10.59
CA ASN A 37 -0.81 4.74 -11.49
C ASN A 37 -1.09 6.14 -10.89
N GLY A 38 -0.13 6.67 -10.11
CA GLY A 38 -0.30 7.97 -9.46
C GLY A 38 -1.08 7.95 -8.15
N VAL A 39 -1.44 6.77 -7.64
CA VAL A 39 -2.15 6.59 -6.36
C VAL A 39 -1.27 5.82 -5.38
N VAL A 40 -1.08 6.33 -4.17
CA VAL A 40 -0.33 5.65 -3.10
C VAL A 40 -1.29 4.87 -2.21
N TYR A 41 -1.09 3.57 -2.09
CA TYR A 41 -1.89 2.67 -1.25
C TYR A 41 -1.09 2.17 -0.07
N TYR A 42 -1.63 2.24 1.14
CA TYR A 42 -0.98 1.72 2.35
C TYR A 42 -2.00 1.24 3.38
N ARG A 43 -1.55 0.35 4.26
CA ARG A 43 -2.35 -0.11 5.41
C ARG A 43 -2.23 0.92 6.52
N ALA A 44 -3.33 1.27 7.18
CA ALA A 44 -3.34 2.17 8.32
C ALA A 44 -4.30 1.70 9.41
N TRP A 45 -4.08 2.17 10.63
CA TRP A 45 -5.08 2.15 11.68
C TRP A 45 -5.95 3.39 11.56
N SER A 46 -7.27 3.19 11.51
CA SER A 46 -8.24 4.27 11.68
C SER A 46 -8.93 4.13 13.04
N PHE A 47 -9.44 5.26 13.54
CA PHE A 47 -9.93 5.40 14.89
C PHE A 47 -11.26 6.13 14.89
N THR A 48 -12.24 5.56 15.54
CA THR A 48 -13.40 6.27 16.09
C THR A 48 -13.23 6.37 17.61
N PRO A 49 -14.00 7.21 18.31
CA PRO A 49 -13.90 7.30 19.78
C PRO A 49 -14.04 5.95 20.50
N ASP A 50 -14.79 5.01 19.91
CA ASP A 50 -15.14 3.72 20.47
C ASP A 50 -14.34 2.53 19.89
N LYS A 51 -13.70 2.67 18.72
CA LYS A 51 -13.10 1.54 18.00
C LYS A 51 -11.83 1.90 17.24
N LYS A 52 -10.96 0.91 17.15
CA LYS A 52 -9.78 0.90 16.28
C LYS A 52 -9.95 -0.22 15.25
N TYR A 53 -9.77 0.10 13.97
CA TYR A 53 -9.89 -0.88 12.88
C TYR A 53 -8.86 -0.62 11.78
N GLN A 54 -8.56 -1.65 11.00
CA GLN A 54 -7.61 -1.54 9.88
C GLN A 54 -8.31 -1.07 8.62
N VAL A 55 -7.64 -0.19 7.88
CA VAL A 55 -8.10 0.31 6.58
C VAL A 55 -6.97 0.25 5.56
N VAL A 56 -7.33 0.20 4.29
CA VAL A 56 -6.45 0.61 3.20
C VAL A 56 -6.72 2.07 2.91
N VAL A 57 -5.67 2.88 2.96
CA VAL A 57 -5.73 4.28 2.52
C VAL A 57 -5.20 4.34 1.10
N SER A 58 -5.89 5.09 0.25
CA SER A 58 -5.39 5.50 -1.07
C SER A 58 -5.27 7.02 -1.13
N LEU A 59 -4.12 7.53 -1.51
CA LEU A 59 -3.85 8.95 -1.79
C LEU A 59 -3.66 9.14 -3.30
N ASP A 60 -4.59 9.82 -3.95
CA ASP A 60 -4.43 10.24 -5.34
C ASP A 60 -3.49 11.45 -5.39
N MET A 61 -2.33 11.31 -6.05
CA MET A 61 -1.32 12.37 -6.11
C MET A 61 -1.71 13.54 -7.03
N LYS A 62 -2.70 13.38 -7.92
CA LYS A 62 -3.18 14.47 -8.79
C LYS A 62 -4.21 15.32 -8.09
N SER A 63 -5.19 14.70 -7.44
CA SER A 63 -6.25 15.42 -6.73
C SER A 63 -5.89 15.71 -5.27
N GLU A 64 -4.80 15.14 -4.76
CA GLU A 64 -4.40 15.14 -3.35
C GLU A 64 -5.51 14.61 -2.42
N GLY A 65 -6.30 13.67 -2.95
CA GLY A 65 -7.49 13.14 -2.30
C GLY A 65 -7.19 11.84 -1.54
N PHE A 66 -7.63 11.76 -0.30
CA PHE A 66 -7.59 10.54 0.49
C PHE A 66 -8.91 9.76 0.39
N ASN A 67 -8.81 8.44 0.27
CA ASN A 67 -9.94 7.54 0.43
C ASN A 67 -9.56 6.41 1.40
N LEU A 68 -10.51 6.02 2.25
CA LEU A 68 -10.36 4.96 3.24
C LEU A 68 -11.28 3.80 2.86
N MET A 69 -10.67 2.64 2.63
CA MET A 69 -11.39 1.40 2.35
C MET A 69 -11.32 0.51 3.59
N THR A 70 -12.47 0.25 4.20
CA THR A 70 -12.60 -0.72 5.29
C THR A 70 -12.47 -2.14 4.75
N LEU A 71 -11.77 -2.97 5.49
CA LEU A 71 -11.64 -4.39 5.17
C LEU A 71 -12.50 -5.20 6.14
N PRO A 72 -13.06 -6.33 5.69
CA PRO A 72 -13.61 -7.31 6.61
C PRO A 72 -12.53 -7.82 7.58
N ASP A 73 -12.90 -8.12 8.82
CA ASP A 73 -11.96 -8.50 9.90
C ASP A 73 -11.10 -9.73 9.59
N TYR A 74 -11.59 -10.60 8.71
CA TYR A 74 -10.87 -11.81 8.29
C TYR A 74 -9.84 -11.57 7.18
N VAL A 75 -9.76 -10.35 6.62
CA VAL A 75 -8.78 -9.98 5.60
C VAL A 75 -7.54 -9.43 6.26
N LYS A 76 -6.44 -10.20 6.21
CA LYS A 76 -5.13 -9.68 6.60
C LYS A 76 -4.47 -9.05 5.38
N ILE A 77 -3.99 -7.82 5.52
CA ILE A 77 -3.09 -7.23 4.54
C ILE A 77 -1.69 -7.38 5.05
N ASP A 78 -0.69 -7.59 4.20
CA ASP A 78 0.72 -7.38 4.52
C ASP A 78 1.47 -6.76 3.33
N GLN A 79 2.70 -6.32 3.56
CA GLN A 79 3.60 -5.93 2.48
C GLN A 79 4.62 -7.03 2.27
N TYR A 80 4.76 -7.48 1.02
CA TYR A 80 5.78 -8.44 0.62
C TYR A 80 6.59 -7.87 -0.54
N ALA A 81 7.90 -8.16 -0.54
CA ALA A 81 8.78 -7.87 -1.67
C ALA A 81 9.22 -9.18 -2.30
N ASN A 82 9.08 -9.31 -3.62
CA ASN A 82 9.59 -10.48 -4.32
C ASN A 82 11.12 -10.44 -4.41
N LYS A 83 11.72 -11.53 -4.93
CA LYS A 83 13.18 -11.64 -5.15
C LYS A 83 13.80 -10.53 -6.02
N ASN A 84 12.98 -9.82 -6.80
CA ASN A 84 13.39 -8.70 -7.64
C ASN A 84 13.22 -7.34 -6.93
N GLY A 85 12.86 -7.32 -5.64
CA GLY A 85 12.63 -6.10 -4.86
C GLY A 85 11.30 -5.40 -5.16
N GLN A 86 10.45 -5.95 -6.03
CA GLN A 86 9.13 -5.36 -6.32
C GLN A 86 8.21 -5.56 -5.12
N LYS A 87 7.58 -4.46 -4.67
CA LYS A 87 6.67 -4.46 -3.52
C LYS A 87 5.22 -4.73 -3.96
N PHE A 88 4.54 -5.55 -3.18
CA PHE A 88 3.15 -5.91 -3.36
C PHE A 88 2.39 -5.67 -2.05
N LEU A 89 1.12 -5.28 -2.17
CA LEU A 89 0.16 -5.47 -1.09
C LEU A 89 -0.39 -6.89 -1.21
N SER A 90 -0.16 -7.72 -0.20
CA SER A 90 -0.79 -9.03 -0.10
C SER A 90 -2.09 -8.91 0.68
N PHE A 91 -3.14 -9.61 0.23
CA PHE A 91 -4.41 -9.77 0.94
C PHE A 91 -4.60 -11.26 1.19
N VAL A 92 -4.87 -11.64 2.44
CA VAL A 92 -5.08 -13.02 2.85
C VAL A 92 -6.52 -13.18 3.29
N VAL A 93 -7.27 -14.05 2.62
CA VAL A 93 -8.65 -14.42 2.95
C VAL A 93 -8.72 -15.93 3.12
N GLY A 94 -8.66 -16.40 4.37
CA GLY A 94 -8.49 -17.83 4.65
C GLY A 94 -7.16 -18.35 4.07
N ASN A 95 -7.24 -19.24 3.09
CA ASN A 95 -6.06 -19.82 2.39
C ASN A 95 -5.74 -19.14 1.06
N ILE A 96 -6.46 -18.08 0.69
CA ILE A 96 -6.27 -17.37 -0.58
C ILE A 96 -5.35 -16.18 -0.34
N TYR A 97 -4.25 -16.13 -1.08
CA TYR A 97 -3.32 -15.00 -1.08
C TYR A 97 -3.43 -14.25 -2.40
N LEU A 98 -3.76 -12.97 -2.34
CA LEU A 98 -3.78 -12.06 -3.48
C LEU A 98 -2.63 -11.07 -3.35
N ALA A 99 -1.67 -11.08 -4.26
CA ALA A 99 -0.60 -10.09 -4.33
C ALA A 99 -0.92 -9.06 -5.42
N MET A 100 -1.11 -7.79 -5.06
CA MET A 100 -1.33 -6.71 -6.02
C MET A 100 -0.05 -5.90 -6.22
N GLY A 101 0.46 -5.90 -7.46
CA GLY A 101 1.63 -5.14 -7.89
C GLY A 101 1.30 -4.07 -8.94
N TYR A 102 2.34 -3.39 -9.43
CA TYR A 102 2.24 -2.32 -10.42
C TYR A 102 1.58 -2.78 -11.75
N HIS A 103 1.84 -4.01 -12.20
CA HIS A 103 1.29 -4.57 -13.44
C HIS A 103 0.77 -6.01 -13.34
N THR A 104 0.83 -6.63 -12.18
CA THR A 104 0.41 -8.02 -11.98
C THR A 104 -0.48 -8.15 -10.74
N ALA A 105 -1.51 -8.97 -10.85
CA ALA A 105 -2.22 -9.53 -9.72
C ALA A 105 -1.99 -11.04 -9.78
N GLU A 106 -1.31 -11.59 -8.79
CA GLU A 106 -1.09 -13.03 -8.71
C GLU A 106 -1.94 -13.61 -7.58
N VAL A 107 -2.74 -14.61 -7.91
CA VAL A 107 -3.35 -15.49 -6.90
C VAL A 107 -2.29 -16.51 -6.54
N LEU A 108 -1.74 -16.41 -5.34
CA LEU A 108 -0.84 -17.41 -4.80
C LEU A 108 -1.70 -18.39 -3.99
N SER A 109 -1.70 -19.66 -4.39
CA SER A 109 -2.13 -20.73 -3.49
C SER A 109 -1.14 -20.80 -2.33
N ALA A 110 -1.64 -20.94 -1.09
CA ALA A 110 -0.78 -21.18 0.06
C ALA A 110 0.24 -22.29 -0.24
N PRO A 111 1.53 -22.15 0.15
CA PRO A 111 2.42 -23.30 0.12
C PRO A 111 1.78 -24.39 0.99
N GLY A 112 1.74 -25.62 0.46
CA GLY A 112 0.89 -26.70 0.93
C GLY A 112 0.82 -26.86 2.46
N SER A 113 -0.38 -27.26 2.90
CA SER A 113 -0.70 -27.79 4.23
C SER A 113 0.35 -28.74 4.77
#